data_AF-A0A7V2HI67-F1
#
_entry.id   AF-A0A7V2HI67-F1
#
_cell.length_a   1.000
_cell.length_b   1.000
_cell.length_c   1.000
_cell.angle_alpha   90.00
_cell.angle_beta   90.00
_cell.angle_gamma   90.00
#
_symmetry.space_group_name_H-M   'P 1'
#
loop_
_entity.id
_entity.type
_entity.pdbx_description
1 polymer ?
#
loop_
_entity_poly.entity_id
_entity_poly.type
_entity_poly.pdbx_seq_one_letter_code
_entity_poly.pdbx_strand_id
1 'polypeptide(L)'
;GDGGQSNRILDALGAHRAAGFMPPGGACRDAERFLPYPNGLPEVERPLALLEFLGVRARDTSLEFPIAAEEWRELAALRASYGLQPGGYACVHPGARAPARRWPAERFAMIADAIAGHGLRVVLTGSAEESDVLGAVARTMNGAAVNLAGQTSLGVLAALLTGARLLVCNDTGISHIAAALRVPSVVVYTASEVERWAPADRTRARG
;
A
#
# COMPACT_ATOMS: atom_id res chain seq x y z
N GLY A 1 0.71 -14.88 -1.26
CA GLY A 1 1.42 -16.06 -0.71
C GLY A 1 1.30 -17.20 -1.71
N ASP A 2 2.37 -17.96 -1.93
CA ASP A 2 2.52 -19.02 -2.94
C ASP A 2 1.74 -20.33 -2.65
N GLY A 3 0.84 -20.31 -1.67
CA GLY A 3 0.09 -21.49 -1.22
C GLY A 3 0.86 -22.39 -0.25
N GLY A 4 2.19 -22.27 -0.11
CA GLY A 4 2.99 -23.21 0.70
C GLY A 4 2.64 -23.21 2.20
N GLN A 5 2.41 -22.03 2.78
CA GLN A 5 2.00 -21.87 4.18
C GLN A 5 0.47 -21.94 4.35
N SER A 6 -0.28 -21.35 3.43
CA SER A 6 -1.74 -21.31 3.47
C SER A 6 -2.39 -22.69 3.32
N ASN A 7 -1.82 -23.58 2.49
CA ASN A 7 -2.37 -24.93 2.29
C ASN A 7 -2.16 -25.83 3.52
N ARG A 8 -1.07 -25.66 4.28
CA ARG A 8 -0.88 -26.39 5.56
C ARG A 8 -1.87 -25.96 6.63
N ILE A 9 -2.22 -24.68 6.68
CA ILE A 9 -3.23 -24.16 7.62
C ILE A 9 -4.63 -24.66 7.24
N LEU A 10 -4.96 -24.72 5.95
CA LEU A 10 -6.24 -25.28 5.48
C LEU A 10 -6.40 -26.77 5.80
N ASP A 11 -5.33 -27.55 5.66
CA ASP A 11 -5.34 -28.98 6.04
C ASP A 11 -5.52 -29.17 7.55
N ALA A 12 -4.93 -28.29 8.37
CA ALA A 12 -5.06 -28.33 9.83
C ALA A 12 -6.45 -27.89 10.36
N LEU A 13 -7.22 -27.13 9.56
CA LEU A 13 -8.55 -26.63 9.92
C LEU A 13 -9.70 -27.59 9.57
N GLY A 14 -9.41 -28.76 8.98
CA GLY A 14 -10.42 -29.77 8.67
C GLY A 14 -11.46 -29.32 7.64
N ALA A 15 -11.08 -28.42 6.72
CA ALA A 15 -12.00 -27.90 5.71
C ALA A 15 -12.50 -29.02 4.78
N HIS A 16 -13.82 -29.24 4.73
CA HIS A 16 -14.44 -30.25 3.86
C HIS A 16 -14.23 -30.01 2.35
N ARG A 17 -13.89 -28.77 1.97
CA ARG A 17 -13.52 -28.37 0.59
C ARG A 17 -12.48 -27.26 0.66
N ALA A 18 -11.39 -27.40 -0.11
CA ALA A 18 -10.33 -26.39 -0.23
C ALA A 18 -10.04 -26.11 -1.71
N ALA A 19 -9.69 -24.87 -2.02
CA ALA A 19 -9.24 -24.40 -3.33
C ALA A 19 -8.15 -23.36 -3.13
N GLY A 20 -7.18 -23.29 -4.04
CA GLY A 20 -6.01 -22.44 -3.84
C GLY A 20 -4.97 -22.57 -4.93
N PHE A 21 -3.80 -21.96 -4.72
CA PHE A 21 -2.69 -22.12 -5.65
C PHE A 21 -1.82 -23.33 -5.31
N MET A 22 -1.31 -23.97 -6.36
CA MET A 22 -0.31 -25.01 -6.28
C MET A 22 1.09 -24.41 -6.52
N PRO A 23 2.06 -24.61 -5.62
CA PRO A 23 3.42 -24.13 -5.81
C PRO A 23 4.09 -24.84 -7.01
N PRO A 24 5.09 -24.21 -7.65
CA PRO A 24 5.80 -24.81 -8.78
C PRO A 24 6.45 -26.14 -8.37
N GLY A 25 6.13 -27.23 -9.07
CA GLY A 25 6.65 -28.57 -8.76
C GLY A 25 5.96 -29.29 -7.59
N GLY A 26 4.86 -28.75 -7.05
CA GLY A 26 4.03 -29.43 -6.06
C GLY A 26 3.26 -30.62 -6.64
N ALA A 27 2.98 -31.63 -5.82
CA ALA A 27 2.15 -32.77 -6.20
C ALA A 27 0.73 -32.28 -6.58
N CYS A 28 0.19 -32.81 -7.69
CA CYS A 28 -1.13 -32.46 -8.20
C CYS A 28 -2.20 -32.73 -7.12
N ARG A 29 -2.74 -31.68 -6.51
CA ARG A 29 -4.03 -31.74 -5.81
C ARG A 29 -5.14 -31.59 -6.84
N ASP A 30 -6.37 -31.97 -6.47
CA ASP A 30 -7.59 -31.92 -7.28
C ASP A 30 -7.55 -30.78 -8.34
N ALA A 31 -7.37 -31.18 -9.60
CA ALA A 31 -7.13 -30.28 -10.72
C ALA A 31 -8.35 -29.42 -11.09
N GLU A 32 -9.49 -29.64 -10.44
CA GLU A 32 -10.69 -28.81 -10.56
C GLU A 32 -10.75 -27.68 -9.51
N ARG A 33 -9.85 -27.68 -8.52
CA ARG A 33 -9.88 -26.74 -7.37
C ARG A 33 -8.55 -26.05 -7.08
N PHE A 34 -7.46 -26.54 -7.66
CA PHE A 34 -6.12 -26.00 -7.45
C PHE A 34 -5.49 -25.53 -8.76
N LEU A 35 -5.24 -24.22 -8.84
CA LEU A 35 -4.62 -23.58 -10.00
C LEU A 35 -3.10 -23.51 -9.82
N PRO A 36 -2.27 -23.86 -10.81
CA PRO A 36 -0.83 -23.62 -10.76
C PRO A 36 -0.53 -22.14 -10.47
N TYR A 37 0.37 -21.85 -9.54
CA TYR A 37 0.66 -20.48 -9.14
C TYR A 37 1.17 -19.64 -10.34
N PRO A 38 0.45 -18.58 -10.75
CA PRO A 38 0.78 -17.83 -11.95
C PRO A 38 1.92 -16.82 -11.66
N ASN A 39 3.16 -17.28 -11.83
CA ASN A 39 4.38 -16.50 -11.58
C ASN A 39 4.49 -15.21 -12.43
N GLY A 40 3.78 -15.14 -13.56
CA GLY A 40 3.81 -14.00 -14.48
C GLY A 40 2.74 -12.93 -14.27
N LEU A 41 1.76 -13.14 -13.38
CA LEU A 41 0.68 -12.17 -13.17
C LEU A 41 1.03 -11.14 -12.08
N PRO A 42 0.60 -9.86 -12.24
CA PRO A 42 0.56 -8.88 -11.16
C PRO A 42 -0.14 -9.43 -9.92
N GLU A 43 0.30 -9.04 -8.73
CA GLU A 43 -0.18 -9.63 -7.46
C GLU A 43 -1.70 -9.48 -7.25
N VAL A 44 -2.29 -8.41 -7.79
CA VAL A 44 -3.75 -8.15 -7.77
C VAL A 44 -4.53 -9.10 -8.69
N GLU A 45 -3.91 -9.53 -9.80
CA GLU A 45 -4.56 -10.41 -10.77
C GLU A 45 -4.49 -11.88 -10.36
N ARG A 46 -3.58 -12.25 -9.44
CA ARG A 46 -3.47 -13.64 -8.99
C ARG A 46 -4.75 -14.13 -8.31
N PRO A 47 -5.28 -13.47 -7.25
CA PRO A 47 -6.54 -13.91 -6.63
C PRO A 47 -7.72 -13.95 -7.63
N LEU A 48 -7.75 -13.02 -8.58
CA LEU A 48 -8.77 -12.97 -9.62
C LEU A 48 -8.68 -14.19 -10.56
N ALA A 49 -7.48 -14.59 -10.97
CA ALA A 49 -7.27 -15.80 -11.77
C ALA A 49 -7.74 -17.08 -11.05
N LEU A 50 -7.60 -17.14 -9.72
CA LEU A 50 -8.14 -18.25 -8.92
C LEU A 50 -9.67 -18.20 -8.84
N LEU A 51 -10.28 -17.02 -8.70
CA LEU A 51 -11.74 -16.87 -8.70
C LEU A 51 -12.35 -17.23 -10.05
N GLU A 52 -11.74 -16.80 -11.16
CA GLU A 52 -12.14 -17.17 -12.52
C GLU A 52 -12.03 -18.68 -12.76
N PHE A 53 -10.91 -19.29 -12.33
CA PHE A 53 -10.71 -20.74 -12.39
C PHE A 53 -11.80 -21.53 -11.64
N LEU A 54 -12.30 -20.98 -10.54
CA LEU A 54 -13.40 -21.55 -9.76
C LEU A 54 -14.79 -21.21 -10.32
N GLY A 55 -14.87 -20.59 -11.50
CA GLY A 55 -16.12 -20.26 -12.18
C GLY A 55 -16.81 -18.99 -11.65
N VAL A 56 -16.15 -18.23 -10.78
CA VAL A 56 -16.64 -16.94 -10.30
C VAL A 56 -16.19 -15.86 -11.27
N ARG A 57 -17.09 -15.41 -12.16
CA ARG A 57 -16.81 -14.25 -13.03
C ARG A 57 -16.73 -12.98 -12.17
N ALA A 58 -15.52 -12.48 -11.96
CA ALA A 58 -15.31 -11.12 -11.47
C ALA A 58 -15.86 -10.14 -12.50
N ARG A 59 -16.87 -9.35 -12.13
CA ARG A 59 -17.48 -8.33 -13.01
C ARG A 59 -16.78 -6.97 -12.89
N ASP A 60 -15.89 -6.83 -11.92
CA ASP A 60 -15.09 -5.64 -11.67
C ASP A 60 -13.73 -6.09 -11.11
N THR A 61 -12.65 -5.53 -11.66
CA THR A 61 -11.26 -5.75 -11.20
C THR A 61 -10.78 -4.61 -10.31
N SER A 62 -11.66 -3.65 -9.98
CA SER A 62 -11.32 -2.55 -9.08
C SER A 62 -11.08 -3.07 -7.66
N LEU A 63 -9.99 -2.64 -7.03
CA LEU A 63 -9.84 -2.81 -5.58
C LEU A 63 -10.83 -1.88 -4.90
N GLU A 64 -11.67 -2.43 -4.03
CA GLU A 64 -12.48 -1.64 -3.09
C GLU A 64 -11.94 -1.86 -1.67
N PHE A 65 -11.83 -0.76 -0.91
CA PHE A 65 -11.52 -0.81 0.52
C PHE A 65 -12.73 -0.26 1.29
N PRO A 66 -13.60 -1.11 1.87
CA PRO A 66 -14.76 -0.64 2.62
C PRO A 66 -14.31 0.04 3.91
N ILE A 67 -14.84 1.24 4.17
CA ILE A 67 -14.57 2.02 5.38
C ILE A 67 -15.83 2.02 6.24
N ALA A 68 -15.72 1.53 7.47
CA ALA A 68 -16.82 1.44 8.42
C ALA A 68 -17.21 2.81 9.00
N ALA A 69 -18.46 2.94 9.45
CA ALA A 69 -18.97 4.18 10.05
C ALA A 69 -18.19 4.62 11.30
N GLU A 70 -17.61 3.69 12.06
CA GLU A 70 -16.72 3.99 13.19
C GLU A 70 -15.44 4.70 12.73
N GLU A 71 -14.81 4.21 11.67
CA GLU A 71 -13.56 4.77 11.13
C GLU A 71 -13.78 6.19 10.59
N TRP A 72 -14.95 6.47 10.01
CA TRP A 72 -15.35 7.83 9.64
C TRP A 72 -15.52 8.75 10.84
N ARG A 73 -16.07 8.26 11.96
CA ARG A 73 -16.22 9.03 13.20
C ARG A 73 -14.87 9.32 13.84
N GLU A 74 -14.00 8.34 13.90
CA GLU A 74 -12.63 8.50 14.40
C GLU A 74 -11.83 9.49 13.54
N LEU A 75 -11.95 9.41 12.20
CA LEU A 75 -11.35 10.39 11.30
C LEU A 75 -11.88 11.81 11.55
N ALA A 76 -13.19 11.97 11.77
CA ALA A 76 -13.77 13.29 12.04
C ALA A 76 -13.18 13.92 13.31
N ALA A 77 -13.02 13.13 14.38
CA ALA A 77 -12.38 13.58 15.61
C ALA A 77 -10.89 13.94 15.37
N LEU A 78 -10.15 13.08 14.66
CA LEU A 78 -8.75 13.31 14.31
C LEU A 78 -8.57 14.59 13.48
N ARG A 79 -9.44 14.82 12.49
CA ARG A 79 -9.44 16.04 11.67
C ARG A 79 -9.70 17.28 12.50
N ALA A 80 -10.65 17.22 13.44
CA ALA A 80 -10.94 18.34 14.34
C ALA A 80 -9.73 18.68 15.23
N SER A 81 -9.11 17.67 15.84
CA SER A 81 -7.95 17.85 16.73
C SER A 81 -6.76 18.50 16.05
N TYR A 82 -6.52 18.16 14.78
CA TYR A 82 -5.40 18.71 14.04
C TYR A 82 -5.76 19.90 13.15
N GLY A 83 -7.05 20.17 12.90
CA GLY A 83 -7.53 21.18 11.95
C GLY A 83 -7.39 20.76 10.48
N LEU A 84 -7.56 19.48 10.15
CA LEU A 84 -7.39 18.95 8.79
C LEU A 84 -8.70 19.09 8.00
N GLN A 85 -8.64 19.75 6.85
CA GLN A 85 -9.77 19.91 5.95
C GLN A 85 -9.59 19.03 4.70
N PRO A 86 -10.64 18.32 4.22
CA PRO A 86 -10.57 17.58 2.96
C PRO A 86 -10.03 18.45 1.82
N GLY A 87 -9.08 17.91 1.04
CA GLY A 87 -8.41 18.61 -0.06
C GLY A 87 -7.32 19.62 0.37
N GLY A 88 -7.21 19.92 1.67
CA GLY A 88 -6.24 20.87 2.25
C GLY A 88 -4.95 20.24 2.78
N TYR A 89 -4.75 18.94 2.57
CA TYR A 89 -3.55 18.22 3.01
C TYR A 89 -3.08 17.18 2.00
N ALA A 90 -1.82 16.81 2.11
CA ALA A 90 -1.24 15.63 1.47
C ALA A 90 -0.64 14.71 2.52
N CYS A 91 -0.73 13.42 2.27
CA CYS A 91 -0.16 12.39 3.13
C CYS A 91 1.23 12.00 2.64
N VAL A 92 2.18 11.87 3.56
CA VAL A 92 3.51 11.32 3.29
C VAL A 92 3.71 10.11 4.19
N HIS A 93 4.01 8.97 3.59
CA HIS A 93 4.21 7.69 4.27
C HIS A 93 5.62 7.16 4.01
N PRO A 94 6.61 7.61 4.80
CA PRO A 94 8.02 7.25 4.58
C PRO A 94 8.37 5.85 5.10
N GLY A 95 7.43 5.20 5.78
CA GLY A 95 7.55 3.85 6.32
C GLY A 95 7.64 2.75 5.26
N ALA A 96 8.20 1.61 5.67
CA ALA A 96 8.14 0.33 4.99
C ALA A 96 8.58 -0.78 5.95
N ARG A 97 7.97 -1.97 5.85
CA ARG A 97 8.37 -3.14 6.68
C ARG A 97 9.84 -3.50 6.56
N ALA A 98 10.39 -3.47 5.34
CA ALA A 98 11.79 -3.75 5.08
C ALA A 98 12.58 -2.42 5.03
N PRO A 99 13.59 -2.21 5.90
CA PRO A 99 14.39 -0.98 5.89
C PRO A 99 15.04 -0.68 4.53
N ALA A 100 15.46 -1.70 3.79
CA ALA A 100 16.03 -1.56 2.44
C ALA A 100 15.04 -1.00 1.41
N ARG A 101 13.72 -1.05 1.69
CA ARG A 101 12.66 -0.47 0.85
C ARG A 101 12.27 0.94 1.27
N ARG A 102 12.99 1.55 2.22
CA ARG A 102 12.74 2.93 2.66
C ARG A 102 13.63 3.87 1.88
N TRP A 103 13.02 4.81 1.18
CA TRP A 103 13.76 5.94 0.64
C TRP A 103 14.27 6.86 1.78
N PRO A 104 15.41 7.55 1.62
CA PRO A 104 15.98 8.38 2.68
C PRO A 104 14.99 9.44 3.20
N ALA A 105 14.97 9.61 4.53
CA ALA A 105 14.05 10.53 5.20
C ALA A 105 14.23 11.99 4.74
N GLU A 106 15.46 12.39 4.44
CA GLU A 106 15.80 13.73 3.96
C GLU A 106 15.11 14.04 2.63
N ARG A 107 14.97 13.03 1.77
CA ARG A 107 14.31 13.19 0.47
C ARG A 107 12.79 13.29 0.62
N PHE A 108 12.21 12.54 1.57
CA PHE A 108 10.81 12.73 1.95
C PHE A 108 10.57 14.11 2.55
N ALA A 109 11.49 14.62 3.37
CA ALA A 109 11.40 15.96 3.95
C ALA A 109 11.44 17.05 2.87
N MET A 110 12.30 16.93 1.86
CA MET A 110 12.32 17.85 0.71
C MET A 110 10.98 17.87 -0.04
N ILE A 111 10.38 16.70 -0.28
CA ILE A 111 9.05 16.63 -0.92
C ILE A 111 7.98 17.24 -0.03
N ALA A 112 8.01 16.93 1.27
CA ALA A 112 7.08 17.48 2.24
C ALA A 112 7.14 19.01 2.31
N ASP A 113 8.34 19.59 2.31
CA ASP A 113 8.53 21.05 2.25
C ASP A 113 8.01 21.63 0.93
N ALA A 114 8.24 20.96 -0.20
CA ALA A 114 7.68 21.39 -1.47
C ALA A 114 6.15 21.37 -1.47
N ILE A 115 5.53 20.33 -0.92
CA ILE A 115 4.07 20.23 -0.73
C ILE A 115 3.56 21.38 0.16
N ALA A 116 4.24 21.66 1.26
CA ALA A 116 3.90 22.76 2.17
C ALA A 116 4.00 24.12 1.46
N GLY A 117 5.03 24.32 0.62
CA GLY A 117 5.19 25.51 -0.21
C GLY A 117 4.06 25.75 -1.21
N HIS A 118 3.31 24.71 -1.57
CA HIS A 118 2.09 24.80 -2.40
C HIS A 118 0.81 25.03 -1.57
N GLY A 119 0.94 25.35 -0.27
CA GLY A 119 -0.18 25.68 0.61
C GLY A 119 -0.95 24.47 1.15
N LEU A 120 -0.42 23.25 1.01
CA LEU A 120 -1.03 22.05 1.57
C LEU A 120 -0.41 21.71 2.92
N ARG A 121 -1.23 21.23 3.86
CA ARG A 121 -0.70 20.69 5.11
C ARG A 121 -0.10 19.31 4.87
N VAL A 122 1.07 19.06 5.45
CA VAL A 122 1.72 17.75 5.40
C VAL A 122 1.23 16.90 6.57
N VAL A 123 0.79 15.68 6.27
CA VAL A 123 0.42 14.67 7.27
C VAL A 123 1.34 13.47 7.10
N LEU A 124 2.20 13.22 8.10
CA LEU A 124 3.04 12.02 8.12
C LEU A 124 2.21 10.86 8.67
N THR A 125 2.20 9.75 7.93
CA THR A 125 1.46 8.52 8.31
C THR A 125 2.41 7.33 8.36
N GLY A 126 2.15 6.41 9.27
CA GLY A 126 3.03 5.28 9.56
C GLY A 126 2.55 4.53 10.80
N SER A 127 3.02 3.30 10.97
CA SER A 127 2.77 2.56 12.21
C SER A 127 3.60 3.10 13.37
N ALA A 128 3.36 2.61 14.60
CA ALA A 128 4.14 3.01 15.76
C ALA A 128 5.62 2.59 15.62
N GLU A 129 5.88 1.45 14.98
CA GLU A 129 7.22 0.93 14.68
C GLU A 129 7.97 1.77 13.62
N GLU A 130 7.27 2.66 12.93
CA GLU A 130 7.83 3.56 11.91
C GLU A 130 8.02 4.99 12.47
N SER A 131 7.73 5.22 13.75
CA SER A 131 7.86 6.52 14.40
C SER A 131 9.24 7.16 14.26
N ASP A 132 10.31 6.36 14.27
CA ASP A 132 11.67 6.86 14.10
C ASP A 132 11.89 7.52 12.73
N VAL A 133 11.42 6.89 11.64
CA VAL A 133 11.58 7.44 10.28
C VAL A 133 10.64 8.63 10.06
N LEU A 134 9.42 8.59 10.59
CA LEU A 134 8.50 9.74 10.56
C LEU A 134 9.08 10.93 11.34
N GLY A 135 9.65 10.67 12.52
CA GLY A 135 10.33 11.68 13.34
C GLY A 135 11.56 12.25 12.64
N ALA A 136 12.33 11.43 11.93
CA ALA A 136 13.45 11.91 11.12
C ALA A 136 12.98 12.86 10.01
N VAL A 137 11.94 12.50 9.26
CA VAL A 137 11.35 13.39 8.24
C VAL A 137 10.91 14.72 8.88
N ALA A 138 10.13 14.66 9.96
CA ALA A 138 9.62 15.84 10.64
C ALA A 138 10.73 16.77 11.16
N ARG A 139 11.86 16.22 11.63
CA ARG A 139 13.02 17.02 12.09
C ARG A 139 13.82 17.63 10.95
N THR A 140 13.83 16.99 9.78
CA THR A 140 14.58 17.47 8.60
C THR A 140 13.79 18.50 7.79
N MET A 141 12.47 18.51 7.89
CA MET A 141 11.62 19.51 7.24
C MET A 141 11.91 20.92 7.77
N ASN A 142 11.79 21.90 6.88
CA ASN A 142 11.77 23.32 7.25
C ASN A 142 10.38 23.73 7.79
N GLY A 143 9.32 23.12 7.26
CA GLY A 143 7.95 23.34 7.68
C GLY A 143 7.48 22.40 8.79
N ALA A 144 6.28 22.66 9.33
CA ALA A 144 5.62 21.75 10.26
C ALA A 144 4.81 20.68 9.53
N ALA A 145 4.79 19.47 10.08
CA ALA A 145 3.90 18.39 9.65
C ALA A 145 3.07 17.88 10.82
N VAL A 146 1.86 17.40 10.53
CA VAL A 146 1.06 16.62 11.48
C VAL A 146 1.61 15.20 11.47
N ASN A 147 2.25 14.77 12.55
CA ASN A 147 2.80 13.41 12.65
C ASN A 147 1.78 12.48 13.31
N LEU A 148 1.24 11.52 12.54
CA LEU A 148 0.26 10.53 12.98
C LEU A 148 0.86 9.14 13.15
N ALA A 149 2.17 9.02 13.39
CA ALA A 149 2.82 7.73 13.65
C ALA A 149 2.08 6.93 14.73
N GLY A 150 1.54 5.76 14.37
CA GLY A 150 0.79 4.90 15.28
C GLY A 150 -0.56 5.46 15.78
N GLN A 151 -1.06 6.55 15.21
CA GLN A 151 -2.31 7.20 15.62
C GLN A 151 -3.51 6.85 14.74
N THR A 152 -3.31 6.03 13.71
CA THR A 152 -4.37 5.62 12.80
C THR A 152 -4.36 4.10 12.65
N SER A 153 -5.53 3.48 12.81
CA SER A 153 -5.76 2.12 12.30
C SER A 153 -5.71 2.12 10.77
N LEU A 154 -5.66 0.93 10.16
CA LEU A 154 -5.65 0.82 8.70
C LEU A 154 -6.90 1.44 8.05
N GLY A 155 -8.07 1.22 8.65
CA GLY A 155 -9.32 1.77 8.15
C GLY A 155 -9.43 3.29 8.31
N VAL A 156 -8.93 3.83 9.43
CA VAL A 156 -8.86 5.29 9.63
C VAL A 156 -7.86 5.92 8.67
N LEU A 157 -6.73 5.25 8.40
CA LEU A 157 -5.78 5.69 7.39
C LEU A 157 -6.41 5.70 5.99
N ALA A 158 -7.14 4.64 5.62
CA ALA A 158 -7.90 4.61 4.37
C ALA A 158 -8.90 5.78 4.30
N ALA A 159 -9.67 6.01 5.36
CA ALA A 159 -10.59 7.14 5.47
C ALA A 159 -9.88 8.50 5.34
N LEU A 160 -8.71 8.66 5.98
CA LEU A 160 -7.88 9.86 5.87
C LEU A 160 -7.44 10.10 4.42
N LEU A 161 -7.04 9.05 3.70
CA LEU A 161 -6.60 9.17 2.31
C LEU A 161 -7.70 9.67 1.38
N THR A 162 -8.98 9.36 1.63
CA THR A 162 -10.10 9.84 0.79
C THR A 162 -10.22 11.37 0.70
N GLY A 163 -9.73 12.09 1.71
CA GLY A 163 -9.67 13.55 1.71
C GLY A 163 -8.28 14.12 1.44
N ALA A 164 -7.27 13.28 1.21
CA ALA A 164 -5.94 13.73 0.87
C ALA A 164 -5.90 14.17 -0.60
N ARG A 165 -5.16 15.24 -0.89
CA ARG A 165 -4.96 15.69 -2.27
C ARG A 165 -3.90 14.87 -3.02
N LEU A 166 -2.98 14.28 -2.27
CA LEU A 166 -1.87 13.47 -2.76
C LEU A 166 -1.39 12.54 -1.64
N LEU A 167 -0.99 11.33 -2.01
CA LEU A 167 -0.16 10.45 -1.17
C LEU A 167 1.25 10.34 -1.77
N VAL A 168 2.29 10.48 -0.96
CA VAL A 168 3.67 10.12 -1.32
C VAL A 168 4.13 8.99 -0.41
N CYS A 169 4.52 7.85 -0.96
CA CYS A 169 4.88 6.67 -0.16
C CYS A 169 5.97 5.82 -0.83
N ASN A 170 6.61 4.93 -0.08
CA ASN A 170 7.37 3.82 -0.68
C ASN A 170 6.40 2.78 -1.27
N ASP A 171 6.90 1.87 -2.10
CA ASP A 171 6.12 0.72 -2.59
C ASP A 171 5.75 -0.26 -1.46
N THR A 172 4.65 0.02 -0.77
CA THR A 172 4.13 -0.74 0.37
C THR A 172 2.61 -0.87 0.27
N GLY A 173 2.00 -1.64 1.18
CA GLY A 173 0.55 -1.89 1.17
C GLY A 173 -0.35 -0.65 1.10
N ILE A 174 0.13 0.51 1.55
CA ILE A 174 -0.62 1.77 1.45
C ILE A 174 -0.82 2.25 0.01
N SER A 175 0.09 1.92 -0.92
CA SER A 175 -0.04 2.27 -2.34
C SER A 175 -1.25 1.57 -2.98
N HIS A 176 -1.49 0.30 -2.62
CA HIS A 176 -2.66 -0.45 -3.08
C HIS A 176 -3.97 0.12 -2.51
N ILE A 177 -3.97 0.57 -1.26
CA ILE A 177 -5.13 1.23 -0.66
C ILE A 177 -5.42 2.57 -1.36
N ALA A 178 -4.39 3.36 -1.65
CA ALA A 178 -4.57 4.60 -2.40
C ALA A 178 -5.11 4.35 -3.81
N ALA A 179 -4.65 3.30 -4.49
CA ALA A 179 -5.18 2.88 -5.79
C ALA A 179 -6.66 2.48 -5.69
N ALA A 180 -7.03 1.70 -4.67
CA ALA A 180 -8.42 1.29 -4.40
C ALA A 180 -9.34 2.51 -4.20
N LEU A 181 -8.85 3.50 -3.45
CA LEU A 181 -9.58 4.73 -3.14
C LEU A 181 -9.49 5.80 -4.24
N ARG A 182 -8.79 5.52 -5.35
CA ARG A 182 -8.51 6.47 -6.44
C ARG A 182 -7.86 7.78 -5.97
N VAL A 183 -7.01 7.69 -4.95
CA VAL A 183 -6.27 8.82 -4.41
C VAL A 183 -5.03 9.06 -5.28
N PRO A 184 -4.80 10.28 -5.78
CA PRO A 184 -3.57 10.60 -6.50
C PRO A 184 -2.35 10.22 -5.65
N SER A 185 -1.42 9.45 -6.21
CA SER A 185 -0.28 8.96 -5.45
C SER A 185 1.03 8.98 -6.25
N VAL A 186 2.12 9.20 -5.52
CA VAL A 186 3.51 9.04 -5.98
C VAL A 186 4.11 7.91 -5.16
N VAL A 187 4.45 6.82 -5.84
CA VAL A 187 5.06 5.64 -5.21
C VAL A 187 6.55 5.63 -5.56
N VAL A 188 7.38 5.65 -4.53
CA VAL A 188 8.84 5.62 -4.64
C VAL A 188 9.30 4.18 -4.58
N TYR A 189 9.94 3.73 -5.66
CA TYR A 189 10.57 2.42 -5.77
C TYR A 189 12.06 2.55 -5.46
N THR A 190 12.54 1.81 -4.47
CA THR A 190 13.97 1.78 -4.11
C THR A 190 14.76 0.84 -5.02
N ALA A 191 16.06 1.10 -5.16
CA ALA A 191 16.92 0.55 -6.22
C ALA A 191 17.00 -0.98 -6.35
N SER A 192 16.53 -1.76 -5.38
CA SER A 192 16.41 -3.22 -5.46
C SER A 192 15.46 -3.73 -6.57
N GLU A 193 14.75 -2.83 -7.26
CA GLU A 193 13.87 -3.16 -8.39
C GLU A 193 14.31 -2.55 -9.74
N VAL A 194 15.42 -1.78 -9.77
CA VAL A 194 15.93 -1.18 -11.03
C VAL A 194 16.29 -2.26 -12.06
N GLU A 195 16.77 -3.43 -11.63
CA GLU A 195 17.03 -4.56 -12.54
C GLU A 195 15.76 -5.21 -13.10
N ARG A 196 14.60 -5.04 -12.44
CA ARG A 196 13.33 -5.65 -12.85
C ARG A 196 12.45 -4.72 -13.71
N TRP A 197 12.66 -3.40 -13.62
CA TRP A 197 11.85 -2.38 -14.31
C TRP A 197 12.65 -1.32 -15.06
N ALA A 198 13.96 -1.49 -15.25
CA ALA A 198 14.72 -0.61 -16.15
C ALA A 198 14.06 -0.59 -17.54
N PRO A 199 13.78 0.60 -18.13
CA PRO A 199 13.31 0.69 -19.50
C PRO A 199 14.33 0.00 -20.42
N ALA A 200 13.85 -0.83 -21.36
CA ALA A 200 14.72 -1.54 -22.31
C ALA A 200 15.52 -0.60 -23.23
N ASP A 201 15.21 0.69 -23.24
CA ASP A 201 15.83 1.68 -24.12
C ASP A 201 16.92 2.47 -23.39
N ARG A 202 18.16 1.96 -23.43
CA ARG A 202 19.37 2.64 -22.91
C ARG A 202 19.85 3.79 -23.79
N THR A 203 19.10 4.18 -24.83
CA THR A 203 19.57 5.14 -25.85
C THR A 203 19.02 6.56 -25.72
N ARG A 204 18.15 6.86 -24.74
CA ARG A 204 17.55 8.21 -24.61
C ARG A 204 17.92 9.00 -23.36
N ALA A 205 18.90 8.55 -22.58
CA ALA A 205 19.47 9.34 -21.49
C ALA A 205 20.72 10.12 -21.97
N ARG A 206 20.54 11.10 -22.85
CA ARG A 206 21.46 12.25 -23.04
C ARG A 206 20.66 13.47 -23.51
N GLY A 207 20.78 14.57 -22.76
CA GLY A 207 20.22 15.88 -23.08
C GLY A 207 19.70 16.56 -21.83
#